data_AF-A0A7Y3UAT7-F1
#
_entry.id   AF-A0A7Y3UAT7-F1
#
_cell.length_a   1.000
_cell.length_b   1.000
_cell.length_c   1.000
_cell.angle_alpha   90.00
_cell.angle_beta   90.00
_cell.angle_gamma   90.00
#
_symmetry.space_group_name_H-M   'P 1'
#
loop_
_entity.id
_entity.type
_entity.pdbx_description
1 polymer ?
#
loop_
_entity_poly.entity_id
_entity_poly.type
_entity_poly.pdbx_seq_one_letter_code
_entity_poly.pdbx_strand_id
1 'polypeptide(L)'
;MVEKRCTSKKRPTRERRTLCYPKDLPQPRDWLRFVHLPPFDPAFKKCGLDDEDLRALEMLVMVNPEGHPVITGTGGVRKLRFTSNRWSSGKRGGARVYYLHVAEKGIVFWLYIHMKNEQDNLTDAGKKVLRSLVEEVVDYLENG
;
A
#
# COMPACT_ATOMS: atom_id res chain seq x y z
N MET A 1 58.29 -49.94 -5.22
CA MET A 1 58.33 -48.91 -4.17
C MET A 1 57.87 -47.60 -4.80
N VAL A 2 56.76 -47.04 -4.31
CA VAL A 2 55.94 -46.01 -5.00
C VAL A 2 56.52 -44.61 -4.76
N GLU A 3 56.92 -43.90 -5.82
CA GLU A 3 57.24 -42.47 -5.73
C GLU A 3 55.96 -41.63 -5.77
N LYS A 4 55.76 -40.90 -4.67
CA LYS A 4 54.65 -39.95 -4.48
C LYS A 4 54.82 -38.76 -5.44
N ARG A 5 53.93 -38.61 -6.42
CA ARG A 5 53.76 -37.32 -7.09
C ARG A 5 52.83 -36.42 -6.29
N CYS A 6 53.38 -35.29 -5.89
CA CYS A 6 52.68 -34.17 -5.28
C CYS A 6 51.55 -33.70 -6.20
N THR A 7 50.29 -33.94 -5.83
CA THR A 7 49.14 -33.36 -6.53
C THR A 7 48.91 -31.94 -6.00
N SER A 8 49.39 -30.98 -6.78
CA SER A 8 49.08 -29.56 -6.63
C SER A 8 47.56 -29.37 -6.54
N LYS A 9 47.04 -29.10 -5.33
CA LYS A 9 45.65 -28.67 -5.13
C LYS A 9 45.50 -27.29 -5.75
N LYS A 10 44.94 -27.21 -6.97
CA LYS A 10 44.51 -25.95 -7.57
C LYS A 10 43.52 -25.27 -6.63
N ARG A 11 43.78 -24.02 -6.25
CA ARG A 11 42.83 -23.20 -5.48
C ARG A 11 41.58 -22.99 -6.32
N PRO A 12 40.36 -23.11 -5.77
CA PRO A 12 39.14 -22.84 -6.53
C PRO A 12 39.15 -21.36 -6.92
N THR A 13 39.19 -21.09 -8.22
CA THR A 13 39.02 -19.74 -8.76
C THR A 13 37.63 -19.26 -8.39
N ARG A 14 37.55 -18.18 -7.60
CA ARG A 14 36.29 -17.50 -7.26
C ARG A 14 35.63 -17.06 -8.57
N GLU A 15 34.61 -17.80 -8.99
CA GLU A 15 33.79 -17.43 -10.12
C GLU A 15 33.10 -16.11 -9.77
N ARG A 16 33.46 -15.03 -10.48
CA ARG A 16 32.81 -13.74 -10.30
C ARG A 16 31.37 -13.87 -10.80
N ARG A 17 30.46 -14.15 -9.87
CA ARG A 17 29.03 -14.01 -10.12
C ARG A 17 28.71 -12.53 -10.11
N THR A 18 28.58 -11.95 -11.30
CA THR A 18 28.04 -10.60 -11.46
C THR A 18 26.55 -10.67 -11.20
N LEU A 19 26.08 -9.93 -10.20
CA LEU A 19 24.65 -9.79 -9.94
C LEU A 19 24.02 -9.02 -11.10
N CYS A 20 23.34 -9.71 -12.01
CA CYS A 20 22.55 -9.08 -13.07
C CYS A 20 21.16 -8.77 -12.51
N TYR A 21 20.92 -7.51 -12.15
CA TYR A 21 19.57 -7.07 -11.83
C TYR A 21 18.77 -6.86 -13.12
N PRO A 22 17.49 -7.26 -13.19
CA PRO A 22 16.59 -6.88 -14.29
C PRO A 22 16.68 -5.38 -14.59
N LYS A 23 16.74 -5.01 -15.87
CA LYS A 23 16.90 -3.60 -16.28
C LYS A 23 15.63 -2.77 -16.05
N ASP A 24 14.53 -3.48 -15.84
CA ASP A 24 13.17 -3.09 -15.53
C ASP A 24 12.92 -2.99 -14.02
N LEU A 25 13.97 -2.80 -13.23
CA LEU A 25 13.84 -2.45 -11.82
C LEU A 25 12.99 -1.17 -11.68
N PRO A 26 11.92 -1.21 -10.85
CA PRO A 26 11.18 0.01 -10.51
C PRO A 26 12.15 1.00 -9.88
N GLN A 27 12.27 2.15 -10.51
CA GLN A 27 13.00 3.29 -10.00
C GLN A 27 12.26 3.83 -8.76
N PRO A 28 12.93 4.55 -7.85
CA PRO A 28 12.26 5.16 -6.69
C PRO A 28 11.07 6.07 -7.06
N ARG A 29 11.08 6.63 -8.27
CA ARG A 29 9.97 7.40 -8.86
C ARG A 29 8.76 6.56 -9.29
N ASP A 30 8.95 5.24 -9.45
CA ASP A 30 7.91 4.28 -9.79
C ASP A 30 7.23 3.74 -8.51
N TRP A 31 7.69 4.16 -7.32
CA TRP A 31 7.08 3.81 -6.06
C TRP A 31 5.91 4.72 -5.75
N LEU A 32 4.86 4.13 -5.18
CA LEU A 32 3.71 4.90 -4.71
C LEU A 32 4.09 5.78 -3.53
N ARG A 33 3.69 7.05 -3.60
CA ARG A 33 3.75 7.98 -2.48
C ARG A 33 2.41 7.97 -1.74
N PHE A 34 2.44 7.73 -0.45
CA PHE A 34 1.26 7.81 0.41
C PHE A 34 1.13 9.20 1.02
N VAL A 35 -0.08 9.78 0.93
CA VAL A 35 -0.42 11.09 1.49
C VAL A 35 -1.67 10.94 2.35
N HIS A 36 -1.58 11.42 3.59
CA HIS A 36 -2.66 11.29 4.57
C HIS A 36 -3.52 12.55 4.53
N LEU A 37 -4.83 12.41 4.34
CA LEU A 37 -5.74 13.54 4.54
C LEU A 37 -5.98 13.74 6.05
N PRO A 38 -6.23 14.98 6.51
CA PRO A 38 -6.43 15.28 7.93
C PRO A 38 -7.40 14.36 8.71
N PRO A 39 -8.57 13.93 8.15
CA PRO A 39 -9.47 13.02 8.88
C PRO A 39 -8.96 11.58 9.02
N PHE A 40 -7.93 11.16 8.27
CA PHE A 40 -7.48 9.76 8.24
C PHE A 40 -6.76 9.35 9.52
N ASP A 41 -5.72 10.06 9.93
CA ASP A 41 -4.91 9.72 11.11
C ASP A 41 -5.69 9.56 12.42
N PRO A 42 -6.59 10.50 12.80
CA PRO A 42 -7.39 10.33 14.01
C PRO A 42 -8.34 9.12 13.91
N ALA A 43 -8.91 8.87 12.74
CA ALA A 43 -9.79 7.72 12.52
C ALA A 43 -9.02 6.40 12.55
N PHE A 44 -7.81 6.37 11.99
CA PHE A 44 -6.90 5.22 12.01
C PHE A 44 -6.53 4.85 13.45
N LYS A 45 -6.15 5.85 14.26
CA LYS A 45 -5.87 5.65 15.70
C LYS A 45 -7.10 5.21 16.48
N LYS A 46 -8.29 5.76 16.16
CA LYS A 46 -9.57 5.33 16.78
C LYS A 46 -9.89 3.85 16.49
N CYS A 47 -9.44 3.33 15.35
CA CYS A 47 -9.53 1.90 15.03
C CYS A 47 -8.54 1.05 15.86
N GLY A 48 -7.67 1.63 16.69
CA GLY A 48 -6.67 0.88 17.46
C GLY A 48 -5.56 0.26 16.60
N LEU A 49 -5.38 0.79 15.39
CA LEU A 49 -4.30 0.43 14.47
C LEU A 49 -3.02 1.19 14.82
N ASP A 50 -1.88 0.57 14.59
CA ASP A 50 -0.55 1.12 14.85
C ASP A 50 0.28 1.27 13.56
N ASP A 51 1.53 1.69 13.70
CA ASP A 51 2.42 1.92 12.57
C ASP A 51 2.76 0.63 11.81
N GLU A 52 2.71 -0.53 12.47
CA GLU A 52 2.93 -1.82 11.79
C GLU A 52 1.73 -2.17 10.90
N ASP A 53 0.52 -1.89 11.37
CA ASP A 53 -0.68 -2.01 10.56
C ASP A 53 -0.68 -1.03 9.38
N LEU A 54 -0.17 0.19 9.58
CA LEU A 54 -0.04 1.18 8.51
C LEU A 54 0.91 0.67 7.42
N ARG A 55 2.08 0.13 7.81
CA ARG A 55 3.01 -0.52 6.87
C ARG A 55 2.36 -1.68 6.12
N ALA A 56 1.62 -2.53 6.82
CA ALA A 56 0.90 -3.63 6.20
C ALA A 56 -0.16 -3.16 5.18
N LEU A 57 -0.88 -2.09 5.52
CA LEU A 57 -1.87 -1.45 4.67
C LEU A 57 -1.23 -0.84 3.41
N GLU A 58 -0.12 -0.11 3.56
CA GLU A 58 0.65 0.46 2.44
C GLU A 58 1.17 -0.63 1.51
N MET A 59 1.81 -1.68 2.05
CA MET A 59 2.29 -2.81 1.26
C MET A 59 1.16 -3.47 0.45
N LEU A 60 -0.02 -3.61 1.04
CA LEU A 60 -1.17 -4.20 0.37
C LEU A 60 -1.63 -3.37 -0.85
N VAL A 61 -1.59 -2.04 -0.74
CA VAL A 61 -1.89 -1.14 -1.87
C VAL A 61 -0.74 -1.07 -2.87
N MET A 62 0.52 -1.13 -2.42
CA MET A 62 1.69 -1.14 -3.31
C MET A 62 1.70 -2.32 -4.27
N VAL A 63 1.24 -3.49 -3.82
CA VAL A 63 1.20 -4.70 -4.67
C VAL A 63 0.21 -4.55 -5.83
N ASN A 64 -0.96 -3.95 -5.58
CA ASN A 64 -1.95 -3.71 -6.62
C ASN A 64 -2.85 -2.52 -6.27
N PRO A 65 -2.46 -1.28 -6.62
CA PRO A 65 -3.19 -0.08 -6.24
C PRO A 65 -4.59 0.00 -6.89
N GLU A 66 -4.79 -0.71 -7.99
CA GLU A 66 -6.06 -0.79 -8.71
C GLU A 66 -6.90 -2.03 -8.35
N GLY A 67 -6.39 -2.90 -7.49
CA GLY A 67 -7.01 -4.18 -7.14
C GLY A 67 -8.27 -4.05 -6.26
N HIS A 68 -8.54 -2.86 -5.73
CA HIS A 68 -9.67 -2.63 -4.84
C HIS A 68 -10.85 -1.96 -5.57
N PRO A 69 -12.10 -2.38 -5.29
CA PRO A 69 -13.27 -1.89 -6.01
C PRO A 69 -13.47 -0.38 -5.83
N VAL A 70 -13.76 0.30 -6.94
CA VAL A 70 -14.14 1.71 -6.96
C VAL A 70 -15.58 1.86 -6.45
N ILE A 71 -15.82 2.88 -5.64
CA ILE A 71 -17.15 3.24 -5.16
C ILE A 71 -17.76 4.22 -6.15
N THR A 72 -18.88 3.82 -6.77
CA THR A 72 -19.60 4.66 -7.71
C THR A 72 -20.09 5.96 -7.04
N GLY A 73 -20.03 7.07 -7.80
CA GLY A 73 -20.47 8.39 -7.33
C GLY A 73 -19.49 9.13 -6.40
N THR A 74 -18.27 8.61 -6.19
CA THR A 74 -17.24 9.24 -5.34
C THR A 74 -16.09 9.89 -6.10
N GLY A 75 -16.11 9.88 -7.44
CA GLY A 75 -15.01 10.42 -8.25
C GLY A 75 -13.77 9.52 -8.36
N GLY A 76 -13.87 8.23 -8.00
CA GLY A 76 -12.77 7.27 -8.16
C GLY A 76 -12.20 6.69 -6.87
N VAL A 77 -12.84 6.95 -5.72
CA VAL A 77 -12.40 6.38 -4.43
C VAL A 77 -12.54 4.87 -4.43
N ARG A 78 -11.51 4.19 -3.93
CA ARG A 78 -11.44 2.74 -3.80
C ARG A 78 -11.66 2.29 -2.36
N LYS A 79 -12.27 1.11 -2.21
CA LYS A 79 -12.62 0.49 -0.93
C LYS A 79 -11.74 -0.72 -0.64
N LEU A 80 -10.89 -0.62 0.38
CA LEU A 80 -10.05 -1.71 0.87
C LEU A 80 -10.62 -2.28 2.17
N ARG A 81 -10.66 -3.61 2.26
CA ARG A 81 -11.03 -4.34 3.49
C ARG A 81 -9.74 -4.72 4.20
N PHE A 82 -9.49 -4.15 5.37
CA PHE A 82 -8.27 -4.36 6.14
C PHE A 82 -8.57 -5.15 7.42
N THR A 83 -7.65 -6.01 7.82
CA THR A 83 -7.72 -6.75 9.08
C THR A 83 -6.32 -6.79 9.66
N SER A 84 -6.16 -6.21 10.85
CA SER A 84 -4.89 -6.30 11.58
C SER A 84 -4.66 -7.74 12.03
N ASN A 85 -3.41 -8.20 11.96
CA ASN A 85 -3.00 -9.49 12.49
C ASN A 85 -3.19 -9.60 14.01
N ARG A 86 -3.30 -8.46 14.71
CA ARG A 86 -3.52 -8.40 16.16
C ARG A 86 -4.99 -8.61 16.55
N TRP A 87 -5.92 -8.56 15.59
CA TRP A 87 -7.33 -8.76 15.87
C TRP A 87 -7.71 -10.25 15.85
N SER A 88 -8.49 -10.66 16.84
CA SER A 88 -9.13 -11.97 16.82
C SER A 88 -10.25 -12.02 15.78
N SER A 89 -10.37 -13.14 15.08
CA SER A 89 -11.45 -13.34 14.10
C SER A 89 -12.82 -13.29 14.79
N GLY A 90 -13.64 -12.30 14.45
CA GLY A 90 -14.98 -12.11 15.02
C GLY A 90 -15.67 -10.84 14.52
N LYS A 91 -16.84 -10.51 15.08
CA LYS A 91 -17.67 -9.34 14.69
C LYS A 91 -16.96 -7.98 14.75
N ARG A 92 -15.79 -7.88 15.42
CA ARG A 92 -15.04 -6.63 15.64
C ARG A 92 -13.76 -6.52 14.78
N GLY A 93 -13.35 -7.56 14.06
CA GLY A 93 -11.98 -7.67 13.55
C GLY A 93 -11.75 -7.15 12.13
N GLY A 94 -12.29 -6.01 11.72
CA GLY A 94 -12.01 -5.51 10.36
C GLY A 94 -12.31 -4.03 10.18
N ALA A 95 -11.49 -3.34 9.39
CA ALA A 95 -11.65 -1.95 9.01
C ALA A 95 -11.92 -1.81 7.50
N ARG A 96 -12.63 -0.74 7.14
CA ARG A 96 -12.86 -0.33 5.74
C ARG A 96 -12.07 0.94 5.50
N VAL A 97 -11.10 0.87 4.60
CA VAL A 97 -10.22 1.97 4.24
C VAL A 97 -10.66 2.52 2.88
N TYR A 98 -10.69 3.85 2.77
CA TYR A 98 -11.07 4.58 1.58
C TYR A 98 -9.87 5.39 1.10
N TYR A 99 -9.45 5.16 -0.14
CA TYR A 99 -8.28 5.81 -0.71
C TYR A 99 -8.51 6.21 -2.17
N LEU A 100 -7.78 7.21 -2.64
CA LEU A 100 -7.73 7.62 -4.04
C LEU A 100 -6.35 7.28 -4.61
N HIS A 101 -6.29 6.61 -5.76
CA HIS A 101 -5.05 6.35 -6.48
C HIS A 101 -4.98 7.27 -7.70
N VAL A 102 -3.98 8.14 -7.74
CA VAL A 102 -3.68 9.04 -8.86
C VAL A 102 -2.49 8.44 -9.61
N ALA A 103 -2.80 7.56 -10.57
CA ALA A 103 -1.80 6.77 -11.29
C ALA A 103 -0.76 7.64 -12.01
N GLU A 104 -1.19 8.74 -12.65
CA GLU A 104 -0.32 9.65 -13.40
C GLU A 104 0.76 10.32 -12.54
N LYS A 105 0.50 10.46 -11.23
CA LYS A 105 1.44 11.07 -10.28
C LYS A 105 2.11 10.02 -9.37
N GLY A 106 1.69 8.75 -9.44
CA GLY A 106 2.13 7.71 -8.52
C GLY A 106 1.77 8.00 -7.05
N ILE A 107 0.62 8.65 -6.79
CA ILE A 107 0.22 9.06 -5.44
C ILE A 107 -1.02 8.29 -4.99
N VAL A 108 -1.01 7.85 -3.72
CA VAL A 108 -2.17 7.32 -3.02
C VAL A 108 -2.54 8.27 -1.89
N PHE A 109 -3.78 8.76 -1.91
CA PHE A 109 -4.34 9.55 -0.83
C PHE A 109 -5.18 8.67 0.09
N TRP A 110 -4.81 8.62 1.36
CA TRP A 110 -5.64 8.01 2.40
C TRP A 110 -6.72 9.00 2.84
N LEU A 111 -7.97 8.73 2.45
CA LEU A 111 -9.08 9.66 2.67
C LEU A 111 -9.73 9.43 4.03
N TYR A 112 -10.10 8.18 4.33
CA TYR A 112 -10.84 7.85 5.54
C TYR A 112 -10.77 6.37 5.89
N ILE A 113 -11.06 6.04 7.15
CA ILE A 113 -11.14 4.67 7.65
C ILE A 113 -12.21 4.58 8.74
N HIS A 114 -12.92 3.45 8.81
CA HIS A 114 -13.79 3.12 9.94
C HIS A 114 -13.83 1.62 10.20
N MET A 115 -14.23 1.25 11.42
CA MET A 115 -14.42 -0.14 11.78
C MET A 115 -15.68 -0.74 11.15
N LYS A 116 -15.65 -2.04 10.88
CA LYS A 116 -16.76 -2.75 10.23
C LYS A 116 -18.09 -2.60 10.97
N ASN A 117 -18.03 -2.56 12.29
CA ASN A 117 -19.18 -2.48 13.20
C ASN A 117 -19.72 -1.06 13.39
N GLU A 118 -18.98 -0.02 13.03
CA GLU A 118 -19.42 1.37 13.17
C GLU A 118 -20.38 1.75 12.03
N GLN A 119 -20.10 1.26 10.83
CA GLN A 119 -20.87 1.59 9.63
C GLN A 119 -20.79 0.46 8.62
N ASP A 120 -21.94 -0.08 8.21
CA ASP A 120 -21.98 -1.19 7.25
C ASP A 120 -21.65 -0.75 5.82
N ASN A 121 -22.20 0.38 5.40
CA ASN A 121 -22.01 0.97 4.09
C ASN A 121 -21.91 2.50 4.16
N LEU A 122 -21.18 3.09 3.21
CA LEU A 122 -21.11 4.53 3.07
C LEU A 122 -22.51 5.10 2.78
N THR A 123 -22.95 6.07 3.57
CA THR A 123 -24.19 6.81 3.29
C THR A 123 -23.99 7.69 2.05
N ASP A 124 -25.08 8.07 1.38
CA ASP A 124 -24.98 8.93 0.20
C ASP A 124 -24.41 10.32 0.55
N ALA A 125 -24.70 10.82 1.76
CA ALA A 125 -24.03 12.00 2.31
C ALA A 125 -22.51 11.79 2.42
N GLY A 126 -22.06 10.64 2.93
CA GLY A 126 -20.64 10.29 2.98
C GLY A 126 -19.99 10.20 1.59
N LYS A 127 -20.71 9.66 0.59
CA LYS A 127 -20.20 9.60 -0.80
C LYS A 127 -20.02 11.00 -1.37
N LYS A 128 -20.96 11.91 -1.09
CA LYS A 128 -20.89 13.31 -1.52
C LYS A 128 -19.69 14.00 -0.90
N VAL A 129 -19.44 13.81 0.39
CA VAL A 129 -18.24 14.34 1.07
C VAL A 129 -16.96 13.82 0.43
N LEU A 130 -16.86 12.50 0.22
CA LEU A 130 -15.69 11.92 -0.45
C LEU A 130 -15.50 12.48 -1.86
N ARG A 131 -16.58 12.65 -2.62
CA ARG A 131 -16.51 13.24 -3.96
C ARG A 131 -15.96 14.67 -3.93
N SER A 132 -16.44 15.50 -3.01
CA SER A 132 -15.94 16.87 -2.87
C SER A 132 -14.46 16.90 -2.49
N LEU A 133 -14.01 15.99 -1.62
CA LEU A 133 -12.59 15.86 -1.30
C LEU A 133 -11.76 15.43 -2.52
N VAL A 134 -12.27 14.53 -3.35
CA VAL A 134 -11.58 14.12 -4.59
C VAL A 134 -11.48 15.29 -5.56
N GLU A 135 -12.56 16.06 -5.74
CA GLU A 135 -12.58 17.24 -6.60
C GLU A 135 -11.54 18.28 -6.14
N GLU A 136 -11.43 18.53 -4.83
CA GLU A 136 -10.41 19.42 -4.25
C GLU A 136 -8.98 18.90 -4.46
N VAL A 137 -8.75 17.60 -4.27
CA VAL A 137 -7.44 16.97 -4.49
C VAL A 137 -7.03 17.05 -5.96
N VAL A 138 -7.96 16.79 -6.88
CA VAL A 138 -7.68 16.87 -8.33
C VAL A 138 -7.36 18.31 -8.73
N ASP A 139 -8.16 19.28 -8.29
CA ASP A 139 -7.93 20.70 -8.55
C ASP A 139 -6.55 21.15 -8.02
N TYR A 140 -6.19 20.75 -6.80
CA TYR A 140 -4.88 21.04 -6.21
C TYR A 140 -3.71 20.43 -7.01
N LEU A 141 -3.89 19.26 -7.62
CA LEU A 141 -2.84 18.60 -8.41
C LEU A 141 -2.70 19.15 -9.84
N GLU A 142 -3.76 19.77 -10.38
CA GLU A 142 -3.77 20.37 -11.71
C GLU A 142 -3.31 21.83 -11.68
N ASN A 143 -3.69 22.58 -10.65
CA ASN A 143 -3.49 24.03 -10.56
C ASN A 143 -2.44 24.48 -9.53
N GLY A 144 -1.93 23.56 -8.71
CA GLY A 144 -0.86 23.79 -7.71
C GLY A 144 0.52 23.37 -8.19
#